data_AF-A0A3C1EQV9-F1
#
_entry.id   AF-A0A3C1EQV9-F1
#
_cell.length_a   1.000
_cell.length_b   1.000
_cell.length_c   1.000
_cell.angle_alpha   90.00
_cell.angle_beta   90.00
_cell.angle_gamma   90.00
#
_symmetry.space_group_name_H-M   'P 1'
#
loop_
_entity.id
_entity.type
_entity.pdbx_description
1 polymer ?
#
loop_
_entity_poly.entity_id
_entity_poly.type
_entity_poly.pdbx_seq_one_letter_code
_entity_poly.pdbx_strand_id
1 'polypeptide(L)'
;MQLRMEFADASAYKSASQKIRVLTESWVQAWAYCPACGTSINKAPNNQPVLDFSCPNCGEGCELKSKKTSFGAKIVDGAYANLRYRSSTSW
;
A
#
# COMPACT_ATOMS: atom_id res chain seq x y z
N MET A 1 -12.27 0.25 12.65
CA MET A 1 -11.70 -0.40 11.46
C MET A 1 -12.79 -1.27 10.82
N GLN A 2 -13.10 -1.04 9.55
CA GLN A 2 -14.06 -1.84 8.79
C GLN A 2 -13.35 -3.02 8.11
N LEU A 3 -13.90 -4.24 8.15
CA LEU A 3 -13.23 -5.44 7.60
C LEU A 3 -13.68 -5.84 6.19
N ARG A 4 -14.53 -5.01 5.56
CA ARG A 4 -15.05 -5.24 4.22
C ARG A 4 -14.59 -4.11 3.30
N MET A 5 -14.22 -4.46 2.08
CA MET A 5 -13.90 -3.51 1.02
C MET A 5 -15.16 -3.29 0.16
N GLU A 6 -15.43 -2.04 -0.20
CA GLU A 6 -16.55 -1.70 -1.08
C GLU A 6 -16.11 -1.78 -2.54
N PHE A 7 -16.82 -2.59 -3.35
CA PHE A 7 -16.41 -2.90 -4.72
C PHE A 7 -16.74 -1.81 -5.76
N ALA A 8 -17.52 -0.80 -5.37
CA ALA A 8 -18.02 0.23 -6.28
C ALA A 8 -16.87 0.96 -7.00
N ASP A 9 -15.80 1.28 -6.26
CA ASP A 9 -14.65 2.05 -6.72
C ASP A 9 -13.81 1.36 -7.81
N ALA A 10 -13.90 0.03 -7.93
CA ALA A 10 -13.08 -0.75 -8.84
C ALA A 10 -13.81 -1.20 -10.12
N SER A 11 -15.09 -0.85 -10.27
CA SER A 11 -15.95 -1.27 -11.39
C SER A 11 -15.41 -0.81 -12.76
N ALA A 12 -14.70 0.31 -12.81
CA ALA A 12 -14.11 0.87 -14.03
C ALA A 12 -12.90 0.07 -14.57
N TYR A 13 -12.27 -0.79 -13.76
CA TYR A 13 -11.05 -1.51 -14.13
C TYR A 13 -11.37 -2.90 -14.68
N LYS A 14 -10.66 -3.33 -15.71
CA LYS A 14 -10.83 -4.69 -16.29
C LYS A 14 -9.98 -5.75 -15.59
N SER A 15 -8.71 -5.43 -15.30
CA SER A 15 -7.77 -6.42 -14.74
C SER A 15 -7.95 -6.59 -13.23
N ALA A 16 -7.87 -7.83 -12.76
CA ALA A 16 -7.96 -8.15 -11.34
C ALA A 16 -6.87 -7.44 -10.51
N SER A 17 -5.66 -7.31 -11.07
CA SER A 17 -4.55 -6.61 -10.42
C SER A 17 -4.82 -5.11 -10.22
N GLN A 18 -5.45 -4.45 -11.20
CA GLN A 18 -5.80 -3.03 -11.04
C GLN A 18 -7.01 -2.86 -10.10
N LYS A 19 -8.00 -3.76 -10.17
CA LYS A 19 -9.12 -3.76 -9.23
C LYS A 19 -8.64 -3.87 -7.78
N ILE A 20 -7.82 -4.88 -7.49
CA ILE A 20 -7.36 -5.10 -6.11
C ILE A 20 -6.52 -3.94 -5.61
N ARG A 21 -5.65 -3.37 -6.47
CA ARG A 21 -4.84 -2.19 -6.12
C ARG A 21 -5.71 -1.01 -5.67
N VAL A 22 -6.73 -0.67 -6.45
CA VAL A 22 -7.64 0.45 -6.11
C VAL A 22 -8.41 0.16 -4.82
N LEU A 23 -8.93 -1.07 -4.66
CA LEU A 23 -9.68 -1.44 -3.46
C LEU A 23 -8.83 -1.41 -2.19
N THR A 24 -7.63 -1.97 -2.24
CA THR A 24 -6.77 -2.07 -1.06
C THR A 24 -6.18 -0.72 -0.69
N GLU A 25 -5.77 0.10 -1.66
CA GLU A 25 -5.32 1.47 -1.41
C GLU A 25 -6.45 2.34 -0.81
N SER A 26 -7.67 2.25 -1.34
CA SER A 26 -8.84 2.98 -0.81
C SER A 26 -9.15 2.57 0.64
N TRP A 27 -9.13 1.27 0.92
CA TRP A 27 -9.37 0.76 2.26
C TRP A 27 -8.31 1.22 3.27
N VAL A 28 -7.03 1.18 2.89
CA VAL A 28 -5.93 1.65 3.75
C VAL A 28 -6.06 3.15 4.02
N GLN A 29 -6.35 3.96 3.01
CA GLN A 29 -6.55 5.40 3.18
C GLN A 29 -7.69 5.73 4.16
N ALA A 30 -8.75 4.92 4.19
CA ALA A 30 -9.91 5.15 5.03
C ALA A 30 -9.76 4.63 6.47
N TRP A 31 -8.99 3.55 6.68
CA TRP A 31 -9.05 2.78 7.94
C TRP A 31 -7.71 2.48 8.59
N ALA A 32 -6.58 2.63 7.89
CA ALA A 32 -5.27 2.31 8.43
C ALA A 32 -4.63 3.51 9.14
N TYR A 33 -3.72 3.19 10.06
CA TYR A 33 -2.95 4.15 10.83
C TYR A 33 -1.48 3.76 10.75
N CYS A 34 -0.60 4.73 11.02
CA CYS A 34 0.83 4.52 11.07
C CYS A 34 1.17 3.56 12.22
N PRO A 35 1.83 2.42 11.94
CA PRO A 35 2.15 1.44 12.98
C PRO A 35 3.19 1.99 13.98
N ALA A 36 3.97 3.00 13.61
CA ALA A 36 4.98 3.60 14.48
C ALA A 36 4.40 4.59 15.50
N CYS A 37 3.38 5.38 15.14
CA CYS A 37 2.88 6.47 15.99
C CYS A 37 1.35 6.60 16.09
N GLY A 38 0.58 5.72 15.44
CA GLY A 38 -0.89 5.71 15.50
C GLY A 38 -1.61 6.82 14.73
N THR A 39 -0.88 7.73 14.06
CA THR A 39 -1.50 8.78 13.23
C THR A 39 -2.04 8.22 11.91
N SER A 40 -3.13 8.77 11.36
CA SER A 40 -3.62 8.42 10.02
C SER A 40 -2.54 8.60 8.95
N ILE A 41 -2.49 7.69 7.97
CA ILE A 41 -1.53 7.76 6.86
C ILE A 41 -2.16 8.37 5.61
N ASN A 42 -1.32 9.01 4.79
CA ASN A 42 -1.73 9.66 3.55
C ASN A 42 -1.18 8.89 2.35
N LYS A 43 -2.00 8.72 1.32
CA LYS A 43 -1.60 8.13 0.06
C LYS A 43 -0.52 8.98 -0.61
N ALA A 44 0.56 8.34 -1.03
CA ALA A 44 1.60 8.96 -1.84
C ALA A 44 1.13 9.18 -3.28
N PRO A 45 1.75 10.10 -4.05
CA PRO A 45 1.48 10.23 -5.47
C PRO A 45 1.64 8.90 -6.22
N ASN A 46 0.80 8.65 -7.23
CA ASN A 46 0.91 7.44 -8.05
C ASN A 46 2.31 7.34 -8.69
N ASN A 47 2.80 6.12 -8.85
CA ASN A 47 4.12 5.78 -9.43
C ASN A 47 5.33 6.20 -8.59
N GLN A 48 5.14 6.53 -7.31
CA GLN A 48 6.27 6.65 -6.40
C GLN A 48 6.95 5.28 -6.21
N PRO A 49 8.27 5.17 -6.45
CA PRO A 49 8.97 3.91 -6.25
C PRO A 49 8.88 3.46 -4.80
N VAL A 50 8.25 2.30 -4.60
CA VAL A 50 8.28 1.58 -3.32
C VAL A 50 7.69 2.38 -2.15
N LEU A 51 6.72 3.25 -2.44
CA LEU A 51 6.05 4.09 -1.44
C LEU A 51 4.58 4.30 -1.85
N ASP A 52 3.67 3.71 -1.08
CA ASP A 52 2.22 3.84 -1.32
C ASP A 52 1.58 4.82 -0.32
N PHE A 53 2.12 4.89 0.91
CA PHE A 53 1.62 5.75 1.98
C PHE A 53 2.74 6.38 2.79
N SER A 54 2.50 7.56 3.36
CA SER A 54 3.40 8.20 4.32
C SER A 54 2.65 8.71 5.55
N CYS A 55 3.33 8.68 6.70
CA CYS A 55 2.83 9.27 7.92
C CYS A 55 3.18 10.76 7.99
N PRO A 56 2.20 11.68 8.11
CA PRO A 56 2.48 13.10 8.20
C PRO A 56 3.11 13.50 9.55
N ASN A 57 3.01 12.66 10.58
CA ASN A 57 3.51 12.96 11.92
C ASN A 57 4.98 12.54 12.12
N CYS A 58 5.31 11.28 11.81
CA CYS A 58 6.66 10.74 12.02
C CYS A 58 7.46 10.54 10.73
N GLY A 59 6.91 10.86 9.56
CA GLY A 59 7.60 10.76 8.27
C GLY A 59 7.73 9.34 7.71
N GLU A 60 7.33 8.32 8.46
CA GLU A 60 7.46 6.92 8.06
C GLU A 60 6.73 6.60 6.76
N GLY A 61 7.44 5.94 5.84
CA GLY A 61 6.92 5.47 4.57
C GLY A 61 6.45 4.02 4.65
N CYS A 62 5.36 3.69 3.98
CA CYS A 62 4.80 2.35 3.92
C CYS A 62 4.55 1.93 2.47
N GLU A 63 4.85 0.67 2.18
CA GLU A 63 4.51 0.02 0.92
C GLU A 63 3.44 -1.04 1.17
N LEU A 64 2.37 -1.01 0.39
CA LEU A 64 1.22 -1.89 0.49
C LEU A 64 1.39 -3.08 -0.45
N LYS A 65 1.46 -4.28 0.14
CA LYS A 65 1.41 -5.55 -0.59
C LYS A 65 0.17 -6.34 -0.20
N SER A 66 -0.69 -6.64 -1.17
CA SER A 66 -1.95 -7.35 -0.93
C SER A 66 -2.01 -8.70 -1.65
N LYS A 67 -2.64 -9.70 -1.02
CA LYS A 67 -2.85 -11.03 -1.58
C LYS A 67 -4.22 -11.56 -1.17
N LYS A 68 -4.94 -12.23 -2.09
CA LYS A 68 -6.24 -12.86 -1.82
C LYS A 68 -6.12 -14.11 -0.93
N THR A 69 -4.99 -14.80 -1.01
CA THR A 69 -4.72 -16.04 -0.27
C THR A 69 -3.72 -15.78 0.86
N SER A 70 -3.46 -16.81 1.67
CA SER A 70 -2.48 -16.74 2.75
C SER A 70 -1.11 -16.27 2.28
N PHE A 71 -0.45 -15.49 3.13
CA PHE A 71 0.95 -15.14 2.96
C PHE A 71 1.83 -16.36 3.23
N GLY A 72 2.94 -16.43 2.48
CA GLY A 72 4.03 -17.38 2.74
C GLY A 72 5.34 -16.61 2.91
N ALA A 73 6.48 -17.31 2.90
CA ALA A 73 7.79 -16.68 3.09
C ALA A 73 8.22 -15.72 1.96
N LYS A 74 7.50 -15.68 0.84
CA LYS A 74 7.79 -14.83 -0.32
C LYS A 74 6.66 -13.86 -0.59
N ILE A 75 7.00 -12.57 -0.63
CA ILE A 75 6.13 -11.48 -1.08
C ILE A 75 6.67 -11.01 -2.45
N VAL A 76 5.77 -10.89 -3.43
CA VAL A 76 6.13 -10.41 -4.78
C VAL A 76 6.20 -8.89 -4.77
N ASP A 77 7.20 -8.34 -5.43
CA ASP A 77 7.45 -6.92 -5.57
C ASP A 77 7.60 -6.52 -7.05
N GLY A 78 7.67 -5.22 -7.33
CA GLY A 78 7.94 -4.64 -8.64
C GLY A 78 9.42 -4.70 -9.01
N ALA A 79 9.96 -3.60 -9.53
CA ALA A 79 11.32 -3.56 -10.04
C ALA A 79 12.37 -3.74 -8.92
N TYR A 80 13.21 -4.76 -9.06
CA TYR A 80 14.26 -5.11 -8.07
C TYR A 80 15.21 -3.94 -7.75
N ALA A 81 15.57 -3.14 -8.75
CA ALA A 81 16.44 -1.97 -8.57
C ALA A 81 15.84 -0.94 -7.59
N ASN A 82 14.53 -0.70 -7.65
CA ASN A 82 13.86 0.27 -6.81
C ASN A 82 13.82 -0.19 -5.34
N LEU A 83 13.53 -1.48 -5.12
CA LEU A 83 13.58 -2.07 -3.78
C LEU A 83 14.97 -1.94 -3.17
N ARG A 84 16.01 -2.32 -3.94
CA ARG A 84 17.40 -2.24 -3.48
C ARG A 84 17.80 -0.82 -3.10
N TYR A 85 17.40 0.17 -3.91
CA TYR A 85 17.64 1.58 -3.64
C TYR A 85 16.97 2.04 -2.35
N ARG A 86 15.68 1.70 -2.13
CA ARG A 86 14.98 2.06 -0.88
C ARG A 86 15.63 1.43 0.35
N SER A 87 15.94 0.12 0.31
CA SER A 87 16.61 -0.55 1.43
C SER A 87 17.97 0.05 1.79
N SER A 88 18.65 0.69 0.83
CA SER A 88 19.93 1.36 1.08
C SER A 88 19.81 2.79 1.61
N THR A 89 18.63 3.39 1.54
CA THR A 89 18.39 4.82 1.86
C THR A 89 17.54 5.04 3.11
N SER A 90 16.97 3.99 3.70
CA SER A 90 16.33 4.03 5.02
C SER A 90 17.38 4.07 6.14
N TRP A 91 17.62 5.27 6.69
CA TRP A 91 18.31 5.55 7.95
C TRP A 91 17.37 6.30 8.88
#